data_AF-A0A160M621-F1
#
_entry.id   AF-A0A160M621-F1
#
_cell.length_a   1.000
_cell.length_b   1.000
_cell.length_c   1.000
_cell.angle_alpha   90.00
_cell.angle_beta   90.00
_cell.angle_gamma   90.00
#
_symmetry.space_group_name_H-M   'P 1'
#
loop_
_entity.id
_entity.type
_entity.pdbx_description
1 polymer ?
#
loop_
_entity_poly.entity_id
_entity_poly.type
_entity_poly.pdbx_seq_one_letter_code
_entity_poly.pdbx_strand_id
1 'polypeptide(L)'
;MYVDNIRTAISELKPEEYKEYLERLRLVLRKNYSKNVKPSELKQRVDEFVAGRDPKIDSFESYLLTFDEFTSDGAINALNKKKVNMPTTWRELLIKVTEDRTISPDIMKHLEDEQIIKEVKTMFQLSIKFCSSNNHEQFYNQLYQFNQFLKIGMR
;
A
#
# COMPACT_ATOMS: atom_id res chain seq x y z
N MET A 1 -13.66 5.30 21.39
CA MET A 1 -14.38 5.31 20.09
C MET A 1 -13.43 5.23 18.91
N TYR A 2 -12.70 6.28 18.54
CA TYR A 2 -11.78 6.20 17.38
C TYR A 2 -10.63 5.21 17.55
N VAL A 3 -10.01 5.18 18.73
CA VAL A 3 -8.97 4.19 19.07
C VAL A 3 -9.51 2.77 18.96
N ASP A 4 -10.72 2.54 19.44
CA ASP A 4 -11.35 1.21 19.37
C ASP A 4 -11.67 0.82 17.93
N ASN A 5 -12.04 1.77 17.07
CA ASN A 5 -12.23 1.52 15.64
C ASN A 5 -10.92 1.07 14.97
N ILE A 6 -9.79 1.68 15.33
CA ILE A 6 -8.46 1.25 14.84
C ILE A 6 -8.09 -0.13 15.37
N ARG A 7 -8.33 -0.42 16.65
CA ARG A 7 -8.13 -1.77 17.22
C ARG A 7 -8.95 -2.81 16.46
N THR A 8 -10.22 -2.54 16.22
CA THR A 8 -11.11 -3.41 15.44
C THR A 8 -10.58 -3.59 14.02
N ALA A 9 -10.22 -2.51 13.33
CA ALA A 9 -9.70 -2.57 11.97
C ALA A 9 -8.43 -3.44 11.87
N ILE A 10 -7.51 -3.34 12.83
CA ILE A 10 -6.30 -4.18 12.88
C ILE A 10 -6.67 -5.64 13.18
N SER A 11 -7.61 -5.88 14.10
CA SER A 11 -8.04 -7.23 14.48
C SER A 11 -8.77 -7.99 13.36
N GLU A 12 -9.36 -7.27 12.41
CA GLU A 12 -10.08 -7.83 11.26
C GLU A 12 -9.18 -8.14 10.06
N LEU A 13 -7.90 -7.77 10.11
CA LEU A 13 -6.92 -8.09 9.08
C LEU A 13 -6.67 -9.60 9.03
N LYS A 14 -6.62 -10.16 7.81
CA LYS A 14 -6.19 -11.55 7.60
C LYS A 14 -4.72 -11.72 7.99
N PRO A 15 -4.25 -12.96 8.27
CA PRO A 15 -2.86 -13.19 8.67
C PRO A 15 -1.80 -12.55 7.76
N GLU A 16 -2.04 -12.57 6.45
CA GLU A 16 -1.17 -12.01 5.42
C GLU A 16 -1.20 -10.48 5.42
N GLU A 17 -2.40 -9.90 5.55
CA GLU A 17 -2.61 -8.45 5.66
C GLU A 17 -2.01 -7.92 6.97
N TYR A 18 -2.16 -8.65 8.07
CA TYR A 18 -1.57 -8.29 9.36
C TYR A 18 -0.04 -8.31 9.31
N LYS A 19 0.54 -9.33 8.66
CA LYS A 19 2.00 -9.39 8.47
C LYS A 19 2.50 -8.18 7.67
N GLU A 20 1.86 -7.86 6.56
CA GLU A 20 2.22 -6.69 5.75
C GLU A 20 2.01 -5.38 6.53
N TYR A 21 0.96 -5.29 7.33
CA TYR A 21 0.68 -4.13 8.17
C TYR A 21 1.82 -3.87 9.16
N LEU A 22 2.33 -4.92 9.81
CA LEU A 22 3.48 -4.81 10.72
C LEU A 22 4.76 -4.38 9.99
N GLU A 23 4.99 -4.89 8.77
CA GLU A 23 6.14 -4.49 7.95
C GLU A 23 6.08 -3.00 7.58
N ARG A 24 4.92 -2.51 7.16
CA ARG A 24 4.68 -1.09 6.83
C ARG A 24 4.73 -0.19 8.07
N LEU A 25 4.11 -0.59 9.17
CA LEU A 25 4.18 0.14 10.44
C LEU A 25 5.63 0.34 10.87
N ARG A 26 6.46 -0.70 10.73
CA ARG A 26 7.89 -0.59 11.04
C ARG A 26 8.60 0.42 10.14
N LEU A 27 8.24 0.50 8.86
CA LEU A 27 8.77 1.50 7.93
C LEU A 27 8.30 2.91 8.30
N VAL A 28 7.02 3.10 8.62
CA VAL A 28 6.44 4.38 9.08
C VAL A 28 7.14 4.86 10.34
N LEU A 29 7.30 3.98 11.35
CA LEU A 29 8.00 4.29 12.59
C LEU A 29 9.45 4.71 12.35
N ARG A 30 10.15 4.03 11.43
CA ARG A 30 11.53 4.36 11.09
C ARG A 30 11.64 5.68 10.34
N LYS A 31 10.79 5.91 9.33
CA LYS A 31 10.85 7.09 8.45
C LYS A 31 10.36 8.35 9.15
N ASN A 32 9.20 8.26 9.82
CA ASN A 32 8.48 9.44 10.30
C ASN A 32 8.78 9.76 11.77
N TYR A 33 9.22 8.77 12.54
CA TYR A 33 9.45 8.91 13.98
C TYR A 33 10.87 8.55 14.41
N SER A 34 11.77 8.19 13.47
CA SER A 34 13.14 7.74 13.77
C SER A 34 13.23 6.60 14.80
N LYS A 35 12.16 5.79 14.90
CA LYS A 35 12.08 4.65 15.83
C LYS A 35 12.47 3.36 15.11
N ASN A 36 13.47 2.67 15.64
CA ASN A 36 13.89 1.37 15.14
C ASN A 36 13.45 0.26 16.11
N VAL A 37 12.28 -0.31 15.85
CA VAL A 37 11.69 -1.38 16.68
C VAL A 37 11.98 -2.74 16.03
N LYS A 38 12.29 -3.75 16.86
CA LYS A 38 12.48 -5.13 16.38
C LYS A 38 11.14 -5.73 15.93
N PRO A 39 11.09 -6.62 14.92
CA PRO A 39 9.84 -7.19 14.43
C PRO A 39 8.99 -7.89 15.51
N SER A 40 9.62 -8.71 16.35
CA SER A 40 8.94 -9.43 17.44
C SER A 40 8.34 -8.49 18.48
N GLU A 41 9.10 -7.44 18.83
CA GLU A 41 8.67 -6.42 19.78
C GLU A 41 7.53 -5.57 19.22
N LEU A 42 7.61 -5.18 17.94
CA LEU A 42 6.55 -4.44 17.27
C LEU A 42 5.25 -5.25 17.25
N LYS A 43 5.32 -6.53 16.85
CA LYS A 43 4.16 -7.42 16.87
C LYS A 43 3.52 -7.47 18.25
N GLN A 44 4.32 -7.71 19.29
CA GLN A 44 3.83 -7.76 20.66
C GLN A 44 3.11 -6.46 21.07
N ARG A 45 3.71 -5.29 20.78
CA ARG A 45 3.10 -3.99 21.10
C ARG A 45 1.77 -3.77 20.38
N VAL A 46 1.67 -4.20 19.12
CA VAL A 46 0.43 -4.10 18.34
C VAL A 46 -0.62 -5.08 18.88
N ASP A 47 -0.25 -6.32 19.20
CA ASP A 47 -1.14 -7.31 19.80
C ASP A 47 -1.69 -6.81 21.15
N GLU A 48 -0.85 -6.19 21.99
CA GLU A 48 -1.25 -5.56 23.25
C GLU A 48 -2.21 -4.37 23.03
N PHE A 49 -1.91 -3.53 22.03
CA PHE A 49 -2.78 -2.41 21.63
C PHE A 49 -4.16 -2.88 21.18
N VAL A 50 -4.22 -3.90 20.33
CA VAL A 50 -5.47 -4.50 19.85
C VAL A 50 -6.27 -5.10 21.01
N ALA A 51 -5.60 -5.78 21.95
CA ALA A 51 -6.22 -6.37 23.12
C ALA A 51 -6.71 -5.35 24.16
N GLY A 52 -6.48 -4.05 23.95
CA GLY A 52 -6.86 -3.00 24.89
C GLY A 52 -6.04 -3.00 26.17
N ARG A 53 -4.92 -3.72 26.21
CA ARG A 53 -3.93 -3.66 27.29
C ARG A 53 -3.11 -2.39 27.09
N ASP A 54 -2.65 -1.75 28.17
CA ASP A 54 -1.92 -0.47 28.12
C ASP A 54 -0.58 -0.61 27.38
N PRO A 55 -0.52 -0.32 26.07
CA PRO A 55 0.70 -0.51 25.30
C PRO A 55 1.52 0.76 25.44
N LYS A 56 2.83 0.65 25.23
CA LYS A 56 3.58 1.80 24.74
C LYS A 56 3.06 2.10 23.32
N ILE A 57 1.95 2.84 23.21
CA ILE A 57 1.41 3.29 21.93
C ILE A 57 2.52 4.09 21.27
N ASP A 58 3.17 3.49 20.28
CA ASP A 58 3.99 4.24 19.36
C ASP A 58 3.00 5.10 18.56
N SER A 59 2.95 6.40 18.85
CA SER A 59 2.04 7.44 18.29
C SER A 59 0.81 6.90 17.55
N PHE A 60 -0.40 7.13 18.06
CA PHE A 60 -1.67 6.74 17.40
C PHE A 60 -1.71 7.07 15.90
N GLU A 61 -1.10 8.19 15.52
CA GLU A 61 -0.90 8.64 14.14
C GLU A 61 -0.12 7.64 13.27
N SER A 62 0.86 6.93 13.81
CA SER A 62 1.62 5.91 13.06
C SER A 62 0.74 4.75 12.58
N TYR A 63 -0.26 4.36 13.37
CA TYR A 63 -1.24 3.34 12.96
C TYR A 63 -2.13 3.84 11.81
N LEU A 64 -2.53 5.11 11.85
CA LEU A 64 -3.32 5.74 10.80
C LEU A 64 -2.52 5.86 9.50
N LEU A 65 -1.31 6.41 9.57
CA LEU A 65 -0.40 6.52 8.42
C LEU A 65 -0.10 5.14 7.80
N THR A 66 -0.01 4.10 8.63
CA THR A 66 0.17 2.73 8.13
C THR A 66 -1.04 2.26 7.34
N PHE A 67 -2.26 2.62 7.76
CA PHE A 67 -3.46 2.30 6.99
C PHE A 67 -3.51 3.04 5.65
N ASP A 68 -3.06 4.30 5.59
CA ASP A 68 -2.95 5.03 4.31
C ASP A 68 -1.86 4.43 3.40
N GLU A 69 -0.76 3.87 3.96
CA GLU A 69 0.16 3.06 3.16
C GLU A 69 -0.49 1.74 2.66
N PHE A 70 -1.53 1.25 3.35
CA PHE A 70 -2.25 0.02 3.05
C PHE A 70 -3.22 0.18 1.89
N THR A 71 -4.04 1.24 1.92
CA THR A 71 -5.04 1.55 0.90
C THR A 71 -5.35 3.05 0.90
N SER A 72 -5.79 3.58 -0.24
CA SER A 72 -6.28 4.96 -0.33
C SER A 72 -7.36 5.22 0.71
N ASP A 73 -7.28 6.35 1.41
CA ASP A 73 -8.15 6.71 2.54
C ASP A 73 -8.20 5.66 3.67
N GLY A 74 -7.16 4.84 3.81
CA GLY A 74 -7.13 3.74 4.78
C GLY A 74 -7.34 4.20 6.22
N ALA A 75 -6.73 5.31 6.62
CA ALA A 75 -6.91 5.90 7.94
C ALA A 75 -8.37 6.31 8.17
N ILE A 76 -8.97 7.00 7.20
CA ILE A 76 -10.37 7.45 7.26
C ILE A 76 -11.32 6.24 7.30
N ASN A 77 -11.03 5.20 6.53
CA ASN A 77 -11.80 3.97 6.52
C ASN A 77 -11.73 3.25 7.87
N ALA A 78 -10.52 3.09 8.44
CA ALA A 78 -10.32 2.50 9.75
C ALA A 78 -11.03 3.29 10.86
N LEU A 79 -10.96 4.63 10.83
CA LEU A 79 -11.65 5.51 11.78
C LEU A 79 -13.17 5.41 11.69
N ASN A 80 -13.72 5.10 10.51
CA ASN A 80 -15.16 5.00 10.26
C ASN A 80 -15.70 3.55 10.34
N LYS A 81 -14.93 2.59 10.87
CA LYS A 81 -15.29 1.15 10.89
C LYS A 81 -15.61 0.56 9.50
N LYS A 82 -15.03 1.13 8.45
CA LYS A 82 -15.07 0.53 7.12
C LYS A 82 -13.92 -0.46 7.01
N LYS A 83 -14.17 -1.58 6.35
CA LYS A 83 -13.15 -2.60 6.15
C LYS A 83 -12.00 -2.06 5.30
N VAL A 84 -10.79 -2.10 5.85
CA VAL A 84 -9.57 -1.74 5.13
C VAL A 84 -9.06 -2.99 4.41
N ASN A 85 -9.32 -3.07 3.10
CA ASN A 85 -8.83 -4.15 2.27
C ASN A 85 -7.65 -3.66 1.42
N MET A 86 -6.74 -4.58 1.11
CA MET A 86 -5.74 -4.37 0.06
C MET A 86 -6.44 -4.11 -1.29
N PRO A 87 -5.81 -3.36 -2.21
CA PRO A 87 -6.28 -3.25 -3.57
C PRO A 87 -6.51 -4.65 -4.17
N THR A 88 -7.76 -4.99 -4.40
CA THR A 88 -8.16 -6.25 -5.04
C THR A 88 -8.46 -6.05 -6.52
N THR A 89 -8.61 -4.79 -6.94
CA THR A 89 -8.87 -4.41 -8.32
C THR A 89 -7.74 -3.58 -8.92
N TRP A 90 -7.62 -3.64 -10.25
CA TRP A 90 -6.71 -2.77 -11.02
C TRP A 90 -6.91 -1.29 -10.74
N ARG A 91 -8.16 -0.88 -10.54
CA ARG A 91 -8.50 0.52 -10.24
C ARG A 91 -7.88 0.97 -8.93
N GLU A 92 -8.06 0.19 -7.87
CA GLU A 92 -7.51 0.49 -6.55
C GLU A 92 -5.98 0.52 -6.58
N LEU A 93 -5.36 -0.41 -7.32
CA LEU A 93 -3.90 -0.43 -7.48
C LEU A 93 -3.40 0.82 -8.22
N LEU A 94 -4.06 1.18 -9.34
CA LEU A 94 -3.68 2.35 -10.13
C LEU A 94 -3.83 3.65 -9.35
N ILE A 95 -4.94 3.83 -8.62
CA ILE A 95 -5.14 5.00 -7.77
C ILE A 95 -4.00 5.09 -6.75
N LYS A 96 -3.74 4.00 -6.01
CA LYS A 96 -2.69 3.96 -4.99
C LYS A 96 -1.29 4.30 -5.51
N VAL A 97 -0.92 3.87 -6.72
CA VAL A 97 0.42 4.13 -7.29
C VAL A 97 0.53 5.44 -8.08
N THR A 98 -0.58 6.15 -8.28
CA THR A 98 -0.60 7.42 -9.04
C THR A 98 -1.01 8.63 -8.22
N GLU A 99 -1.49 8.45 -6.98
CA GLU A 99 -1.90 9.53 -6.07
C GLU A 99 -0.82 10.59 -5.84
N ASP A 100 0.47 10.24 -5.93
CA ASP A 100 1.60 11.15 -5.74
C ASP A 100 2.01 11.90 -7.01
N ARG A 101 1.38 11.64 -8.17
CA ARG A 101 1.84 12.12 -9.48
C ARG A 101 0.76 12.76 -10.32
N THR A 102 1.01 13.98 -10.76
CA THR A 102 0.19 14.65 -11.77
C THR A 102 0.64 14.27 -13.18
N ILE A 103 -0.31 14.00 -14.07
CA ILE A 103 -0.04 13.82 -15.51
C ILE A 103 0.45 15.15 -16.09
N SER A 104 1.51 15.12 -16.90
CA SER A 104 2.03 16.34 -17.52
C SER A 104 1.06 16.91 -18.56
N PRO A 105 1.06 18.24 -18.80
CA PRO A 105 0.17 18.87 -19.77
C PRO A 105 0.30 18.31 -21.19
N ASP A 106 1.51 17.90 -21.60
CA ASP A 106 1.74 17.36 -22.94
C ASP A 106 1.11 15.99 -23.12
N ILE A 107 1.12 15.14 -22.09
CA ILE A 107 0.42 13.85 -22.14
C ILE A 107 -1.09 14.07 -22.11
N MET A 108 -1.59 15.03 -21.31
CA MET A 108 -3.03 15.30 -21.20
C MET A 108 -3.69 15.62 -22.55
N LYS A 109 -3.00 16.36 -23.43
CA LYS A 109 -3.49 16.70 -24.78
C LYS A 109 -3.81 15.45 -25.63
N HIS A 110 -3.15 14.33 -25.36
CA HIS A 110 -3.34 13.09 -26.09
C HIS A 110 -4.40 12.18 -25.45
N LEU A 111 -4.80 12.44 -24.21
CA LEU A 111 -5.75 11.60 -23.47
C LEU A 111 -7.23 11.93 -23.79
N GLU A 112 -7.49 12.89 -24.67
CA GLU A 112 -8.83 13.11 -25.25
C GLU A 112 -9.18 12.04 -26.31
N ASP A 113 -8.17 11.35 -26.87
CA ASP A 113 -8.34 10.29 -27.85
C ASP A 113 -8.61 8.94 -27.17
N GLU A 114 -9.80 8.37 -27.41
CA GLU A 114 -10.21 7.08 -26.86
C GLU A 114 -9.30 5.91 -27.27
N GLN A 115 -8.71 5.96 -28.47
CA GLN A 115 -7.79 4.93 -28.94
C GLN A 115 -6.48 4.99 -28.15
N ILE A 116 -5.98 6.19 -27.85
CA ILE A 116 -4.80 6.37 -27.00
C ILE A 116 -5.12 5.88 -25.58
N ILE A 117 -6.28 6.23 -25.02
CA ILE A 117 -6.71 5.71 -23.71
C ILE A 117 -6.74 4.18 -23.71
N LYS A 118 -7.23 3.55 -24.78
CA LYS A 118 -7.28 2.10 -24.90
C LYS A 118 -5.88 1.49 -24.89
N GLU A 119 -4.93 2.05 -25.64
CA GLU A 119 -3.55 1.57 -25.67
C GLU A 119 -2.86 1.76 -24.30
N VAL A 120 -3.09 2.89 -23.61
CA VAL A 120 -2.58 3.11 -22.25
C VAL A 120 -3.12 2.05 -21.29
N LYS A 121 -4.43 1.74 -21.33
CA LYS A 121 -5.03 0.69 -20.50
C LYS A 121 -4.41 -0.68 -20.80
N THR A 122 -4.27 -1.02 -22.08
CA THR A 122 -3.65 -2.27 -22.54
C THR A 122 -2.20 -2.37 -22.04
N MET A 123 -1.43 -1.30 -22.13
CA MET A 123 -0.05 -1.24 -21.64
C MET A 123 0.04 -1.57 -20.15
N PHE A 124 -0.79 -0.96 -19.29
CA PHE A 124 -0.79 -1.26 -17.85
C PHE A 124 -1.12 -2.73 -17.56
N GLN A 125 -2.15 -3.27 -18.24
CA GLN A 125 -2.56 -4.66 -18.09
C GLN A 125 -1.46 -5.63 -18.53
N LEU A 126 -0.87 -5.40 -19.70
CA LEU A 126 0.20 -6.24 -20.24
C LEU A 126 1.46 -6.19 -19.37
N SER A 127 1.82 -5.02 -18.83
CA SER A 127 3.00 -4.85 -17.97
C SER A 127 2.92 -5.75 -16.74
N ILE A 128 1.79 -5.72 -16.03
CA ILE A 128 1.61 -6.55 -14.83
C ILE A 128 1.38 -8.02 -15.20
N LYS A 129 0.66 -8.31 -16.30
CA LYS A 129 0.49 -9.69 -16.77
C LYS A 129 1.82 -10.34 -17.15
N PHE A 130 2.71 -9.60 -17.80
CA PHE A 130 4.05 -10.06 -18.15
C PHE A 130 4.86 -10.46 -16.92
N CYS A 131 4.69 -9.73 -15.81
CA CYS A 131 5.40 -10.01 -14.56
C CYS A 131 4.70 -11.06 -13.68
N SER A 132 3.50 -11.52 -14.06
CA SER A 132 2.66 -12.33 -13.17
C SER A 132 3.30 -13.70 -12.86
N SER A 133 3.44 -13.99 -11.56
CA SER A 133 3.89 -15.27 -11.07
C SER A 133 3.28 -15.55 -9.69
N ASN A 134 3.03 -16.82 -9.40
CA ASN A 134 2.61 -17.27 -8.07
C ASN A 134 3.79 -17.31 -7.07
N ASN A 135 5.03 -17.13 -7.54
CA ASN A 135 6.22 -17.01 -6.71
C ASN A 135 6.59 -15.53 -6.55
N HIS A 136 6.63 -15.05 -5.31
CA HIS A 136 6.93 -13.65 -4.97
C HIS A 136 8.28 -13.16 -5.51
N GLU A 137 9.34 -13.96 -5.36
CA GLU A 137 10.68 -13.59 -5.80
C GLU A 137 10.77 -13.53 -7.33
N GLN A 138 10.11 -14.47 -8.01
CA GLN A 138 10.03 -14.48 -9.46
C GLN A 138 9.22 -13.29 -9.99
N PHE A 139 8.08 -12.98 -9.37
CA PHE A 139 7.27 -11.80 -9.69
C PHE A 139 8.12 -10.52 -9.58
N TYR A 140 8.84 -10.36 -8.47
CA TYR A 140 9.72 -9.22 -8.26
C TYR A 140 10.85 -9.14 -9.30
N ASN A 141 11.53 -10.25 -9.58
CA ASN A 141 12.62 -10.29 -10.54
C ASN A 141 12.17 -9.93 -11.96
N GLN A 142 11.00 -10.42 -12.40
CA GLN A 142 10.42 -10.07 -13.70
C GLN A 142 10.05 -8.58 -13.75
N LEU A 143 9.46 -8.05 -12.68
CA LEU A 143 9.09 -6.65 -12.57
C LEU A 143 10.32 -5.73 -12.59
N TYR A 144 11.40 -6.13 -11.93
CA TYR A 144 12.69 -5.45 -12.01
C TYR A 144 13.24 -5.45 -13.43
N GLN A 145 13.30 -6.61 -14.11
CA GLN A 145 13.80 -6.72 -15.47
C GLN A 145 12.98 -5.90 -16.47
N PHE A 146 11.65 -5.97 -16.38
CA PHE A 146 10.75 -5.17 -17.22
C PHE A 146 11.01 -3.67 -17.05
N ASN A 147 11.16 -3.19 -15.82
CA ASN A 147 11.49 -1.79 -15.55
C ASN A 147 12.88 -1.40 -16.09
N GLN A 148 13.87 -2.30 -16.04
CA GLN A 148 15.17 -2.03 -16.67
C GLN A 148 15.06 -1.95 -18.19
N PHE A 149 14.27 -2.83 -18.81
CA PHE A 149 14.00 -2.77 -20.25
C PHE A 149 13.38 -1.42 -20.65
N LEU A 150 12.36 -0.95 -19.93
CA LEU A 150 11.75 0.36 -20.20
C LEU A 150 12.76 1.50 -20.03
N LYS A 151 13.65 1.43 -19.04
CA LYS A 151 14.71 2.44 -18.83
C LYS A 151 15.71 2.52 -19.98
N ILE A 152 15.96 1.44 -20.71
CA ILE A 152 16.85 1.47 -21.88
C ILE A 152 16.23 2.36 -22.98
N GLY A 153 14.93 2.25 -23.22
CA GLY A 153 14.23 3.03 -24.23
C GLY A 153 13.95 4.49 -23.85
N MET A 154 14.23 4.88 -22.60
CA MET A 154 14.10 6.27 -22.11
C MET A 154 15.43 7.05 -22.13
N ARG A 155 16.51 6.45 -22.65
CA ARG A 155 17.77 7.13 -22.95
C ARG A 155 17.79 7.58 -24.41
#